data_AF-A0A6A6NYM8-F1
#
_entry.id   AF-A0A6A6NYM8-F1
#
_cell.length_a   1.000
_cell.length_b   1.000
_cell.length_c   1.000
_cell.angle_alpha   90.00
_cell.angle_beta   90.00
_cell.angle_gamma   90.00
#
_symmetry.space_group_name_H-M   'P 1'
#
loop_
_entity.id
_entity.type
_entity.pdbx_description
1 polymer ?
#
loop_
_entity_poly.entity_id
_entity_poly.type
_entity_poly.pdbx_seq_one_letter_code
_entity_poly.pdbx_strand_id
1 'polypeptide(L)'
;MGGDLNLKKSWHPQLMKNQRRVWEEEKKALEERKRIDQMMKERAEERAIQELQQMQEAAGGKKRMNRVDWMYNTPAAGQAGTTEEMEGYLLGKRRIDNLLKDNESAKLQ
;
A
#
# COMPACT_ATOMS: atom_id res chain seq x y z
N MET A 1 23.28 -15.09 53.68
CA MET A 1 21.88 -14.72 53.39
C MET A 1 21.44 -15.47 52.15
N GLY A 2 20.42 -16.33 52.27
CA GLY A 2 19.90 -17.10 51.12
C GLY A 2 18.94 -16.23 50.30
N GLY A 3 19.16 -16.13 48.99
CA GLY A 3 18.27 -15.42 48.08
C GLY A 3 16.90 -16.08 47.93
N ASP A 4 15.93 -15.33 47.39
CA ASP A 4 14.56 -15.79 47.20
C ASP A 4 14.49 -17.08 46.36
N LEU A 5 13.93 -18.14 46.95
CA LEU A 5 13.77 -19.45 46.33
C LEU A 5 12.83 -19.40 45.12
N ASN A 6 11.91 -18.44 45.09
CA ASN A 6 10.93 -18.30 44.01
C ASN A 6 11.58 -17.91 42.69
N LEU A 7 12.72 -17.21 42.71
CA LEU A 7 13.49 -16.88 41.51
C LEU A 7 14.09 -18.11 40.80
N LYS A 8 14.06 -19.28 41.43
CA LYS A 8 14.44 -20.56 40.80
C LYS A 8 13.26 -21.28 40.14
N LYS A 9 12.04 -20.75 40.30
CA LYS A 9 10.83 -21.36 39.72
C LYS A 9 10.57 -20.76 38.34
N SER A 10 10.36 -21.63 37.36
CA SER A 10 10.13 -21.26 35.96
C SER A 10 8.88 -20.42 35.73
N TRP A 11 7.90 -20.49 36.62
CA TRP A 11 6.65 -19.73 36.55
C TRP A 11 6.74 -18.34 37.18
N HIS A 12 7.83 -18.01 37.90
CA HIS A 12 7.89 -16.77 38.67
C HIS A 12 7.94 -15.54 37.77
N PRO A 13 7.04 -14.54 37.94
CA PRO A 13 6.91 -13.43 37.00
C PRO A 13 8.11 -12.48 37.01
N GLN A 14 8.83 -12.39 38.14
CA GLN A 14 10.02 -11.54 38.23
C GLN A 14 11.26 -12.14 37.55
N LEU A 15 11.18 -13.38 37.05
CA LEU A 15 12.29 -13.94 36.29
C LEU A 15 12.43 -13.18 34.96
N MET A 16 13.65 -12.72 34.62
CA MET A 16 13.91 -11.93 33.41
C MET A 16 13.37 -12.58 32.12
N LYS A 17 13.41 -13.91 32.03
CA LYS A 17 12.83 -14.66 30.91
C LYS A 17 11.31 -14.45 30.77
N ASN A 18 10.60 -14.44 31.89
CA ASN A 18 9.15 -14.29 31.90
C ASN A 18 8.75 -12.83 31.66
N GLN A 19 9.48 -11.89 32.23
CA GLN A 19 9.31 -10.46 31.92
C GLN A 19 9.52 -10.19 30.43
N ARG A 20 10.55 -10.77 29.82
CA ARG A 20 10.78 -10.67 28.38
C ARG A 20 9.61 -11.24 27.58
N ARG A 21 9.10 -12.42 27.93
CA ARG A 21 7.96 -13.02 27.25
C ARG A 21 6.70 -12.14 27.34
N VAL A 22 6.42 -11.59 28.52
CA VAL A 22 5.29 -10.66 28.70
C VAL A 22 5.49 -9.42 27.82
N TRP A 23 6.69 -8.83 27.85
CA TRP A 23 6.99 -7.65 27.03
C TRP A 23 6.87 -7.91 25.52
N GLU A 24 7.33 -9.06 25.04
CA GLU A 24 7.20 -9.45 23.62
C GLU A 24 5.73 -9.55 23.19
N GLU A 25 4.88 -10.17 24.02
CA GLU A 25 3.44 -10.28 23.75
C GLU A 25 2.72 -8.92 23.85
N GLU A 26 3.05 -8.10 24.85
CA GLU A 26 2.52 -6.74 24.99
C GLU A 26 2.89 -5.87 23.78
N LYS A 27 4.15 -5.97 23.33
CA LYS A 27 4.62 -5.25 22.14
C LYS A 27 3.86 -5.69 20.89
N LYS A 28 3.69 -7.00 20.69
CA LYS A 28 2.93 -7.54 19.57
C LYS A 28 1.47 -7.08 19.58
N ALA A 29 0.81 -7.13 20.74
CA ALA A 29 -0.57 -6.66 20.90
C ALA A 29 -0.70 -5.15 20.59
N LEU A 30 0.30 -4.35 20.99
CA LEU A 30 0.34 -2.91 20.71
C LEU A 30 0.53 -2.63 19.20
N GLU A 31 1.37 -3.41 18.52
CA GLU A 31 1.54 -3.32 17.06
C GLU A 31 0.26 -3.70 16.30
N GLU A 32 -0.42 -4.78 16.70
CA GLU A 32 -1.72 -5.18 16.14
C GLU A 32 -2.76 -4.08 16.32
N ARG A 33 -2.86 -3.52 17.53
CA ARG A 33 -3.80 -2.43 17.81
C ARG A 33 -3.51 -1.20 16.96
N LYS A 34 -2.25 -0.78 16.83
CA LYS A 34 -1.87 0.34 15.95
C LYS A 34 -2.27 0.10 14.50
N ARG A 35 -2.10 -1.13 14.01
CA ARG A 35 -2.47 -1.48 12.63
C ARG A 35 -3.98 -1.41 12.42
N ILE A 36 -4.76 -1.88 13.39
CA ILE A 36 -6.22 -1.77 13.37
C ILE A 36 -6.66 -0.31 13.40
N ASP A 37 -6.09 0.50 14.30
CA ASP A 37 -6.41 1.93 14.42
C ASP A 37 -6.11 2.67 13.11
N GLN A 38 -5.00 2.34 12.44
CA GLN A 38 -4.67 2.87 11.12
C GLN A 38 -5.75 2.51 10.08
N MET A 39 -6.12 1.23 9.96
CA MET A 39 -7.17 0.82 9.00
C MET A 39 -8.53 1.47 9.31
N MET A 40 -8.87 1.63 10.58
CA MET A 40 -10.10 2.31 10.99
C MET A 40 -10.09 3.78 10.57
N LYS A 41 -8.94 4.46 10.71
CA LYS A 41 -8.76 5.83 10.28
C LYS A 41 -8.86 5.96 8.76
N GLU A 42 -8.17 5.12 7.99
CA GLU A 42 -8.24 5.10 6.53
C GLU A 42 -9.69 4.90 6.05
N ARG A 43 -10.43 3.96 6.65
CA ARG A 43 -11.84 3.73 6.32
C ARG A 43 -12.75 4.91 6.69
N ALA A 44 -12.44 5.61 7.78
CA ALA A 44 -13.18 6.80 8.18
C ALA A 44 -12.92 7.96 7.21
N GLU A 45 -11.68 8.14 6.77
CA GLU A 45 -11.30 9.12 5.75
C GLU A 45 -11.97 8.82 4.41
N GLU A 46 -12.00 7.56 3.97
CA GLU A 46 -12.72 7.14 2.76
C GLU A 46 -14.21 7.47 2.83
N ARG A 47 -14.87 7.20 3.98
CA ARG A 47 -16.28 7.56 4.18
C ARG A 47 -16.50 9.06 4.14
N ALA A 48 -15.65 9.84 4.81
CA ALA A 48 -15.76 11.29 4.82
C ALA A 48 -15.63 11.88 3.41
N ILE A 49 -14.69 11.36 2.60
CA ILE A 49 -14.55 11.76 1.19
C ILE A 49 -15.79 11.38 0.39
N GLN A 50 -16.34 10.19 0.60
CA GLN A 50 -17.53 9.72 -0.09
C GLN A 50 -18.77 10.57 0.28
N GLU A 51 -18.92 10.95 1.56
CA GLU A 51 -19.99 11.84 2.02
C GLU A 51 -19.86 13.24 1.41
N LEU A 52 -18.66 13.81 1.37
CA LEU A 52 -18.40 15.09 0.71
C LEU A 52 -18.75 15.05 -0.78
N GLN A 53 -18.40 13.96 -1.47
CA GLN A 53 -18.76 13.78 -2.87
C GLN A 53 -20.27 13.71 -3.06
N GLN A 54 -20.98 12.96 -2.20
CA GLN A 54 -22.44 12.89 -2.25
C GLN A 54 -23.10 14.26 -1.98
N MET A 55 -22.58 15.04 -1.03
CA MET A 55 -23.05 16.40 -0.77
C MET A 55 -22.83 17.31 -1.98
N GLN A 56 -21.67 17.21 -2.64
CA GLN A 56 -21.38 17.96 -3.86
C GLN A 56 -22.33 17.59 -5.01
N GLU A 57 -22.61 16.30 -5.18
CA GLU A 57 -23.58 15.81 -6.18
C GLU A 57 -24.99 16.30 -5.87
N ALA A 58 -25.42 16.24 -4.61
CA ALA A 58 -26.73 16.74 -4.18
C ALA A 58 -26.90 18.26 -4.35
N ALA A 59 -25.82 19.03 -4.19
CA ALA A 59 -25.79 20.47 -4.45
C ALA A 59 -25.80 20.84 -5.95
N GLY A 60 -25.88 19.86 -6.86
CA GLY A 60 -25.92 20.06 -8.31
C GLY A 60 -24.56 20.00 -9.00
N GLY A 61 -23.51 19.52 -8.30
CA GLY A 61 -22.19 19.28 -8.88
C GLY A 61 -22.18 18.10 -9.87
N LYS A 62 -21.16 18.06 -10.74
CA LYS A 62 -20.97 16.94 -11.69
C LYS A 62 -20.64 15.65 -10.93
N LYS A 63 -21.40 14.58 -11.19
CA LYS A 63 -21.15 13.24 -10.66
C LYS A 63 -19.79 12.72 -11.12
N ARG A 64 -18.93 12.36 -10.15
CA ARG A 64 -17.64 11.71 -10.44
C ARG A 64 -17.91 10.25 -10.83
N MET A 65 -17.26 9.79 -11.90
CA MET A 65 -17.37 8.39 -12.32
C MET A 65 -16.60 7.51 -11.32
N ASN A 66 -17.27 6.50 -10.75
CA ASN A 66 -16.64 5.53 -9.87
C ASN A 66 -15.80 4.55 -10.71
N ARG A 67 -14.55 4.94 -10.98
CA ARG A 67 -13.56 4.11 -11.67
C ARG A 67 -12.24 4.14 -10.91
N VAL A 68 -11.45 3.10 -11.09
CA VAL A 68 -10.13 2.98 -10.47
C VAL A 68 -9.17 3.90 -11.22
N ASP A 69 -9.05 5.15 -10.76
CA ASP A 69 -8.30 6.19 -11.49
C ASP A 69 -6.84 5.78 -11.77
N TRP A 70 -6.16 5.08 -10.86
CA TRP A 70 -4.78 4.62 -11.10
C TRP A 70 -4.66 3.59 -12.23
N MET A 71 -5.71 2.81 -12.48
CA MET A 71 -5.72 1.80 -13.55
C MET A 71 -6.04 2.43 -14.91
N TYR A 72 -6.89 3.46 -14.93
CA TYR A 72 -7.37 4.10 -16.17
C TYR A 72 -6.61 5.38 -16.54
N ASN A 73 -5.78 5.93 -15.66
CA ASN A 73 -4.87 7.03 -15.96
C ASN A 73 -3.50 6.52 -16.46
N THR A 74 -3.46 5.39 -17.17
CA THR A 74 -2.25 4.96 -17.88
C THR A 74 -1.91 6.02 -18.94
N PRO A 75 -0.62 6.37 -19.16
CA PRO A 75 -0.22 7.33 -20.21
C PRO A 75 -0.77 6.99 -21.60
N ALA A 76 -1.04 5.70 -21.84
CA ALA A 76 -1.65 5.18 -23.06
C ALA A 76 -3.10 5.65 -23.28
N ALA A 77 -3.85 6.02 -22.24
CA ALA A 77 -5.26 6.39 -22.36
C ALA A 77 -5.48 7.85 -22.80
N GLY A 78 -4.40 8.61 -23.04
CA GLY A 78 -4.50 10.02 -23.43
C GLY A 78 -3.33 10.57 -24.25
N GLN A 79 -2.21 9.85 -24.38
CA GLN A 79 -1.19 10.18 -25.38
C GLN A 79 -1.43 9.35 -26.64
N ALA A 80 -1.51 10.04 -27.78
CA ALA A 80 -1.38 9.48 -29.12
C ALA A 80 0.04 8.92 -29.35
N GLY A 81 0.49 8.00 -28.50
CA GLY A 81 1.91 7.66 -28.34
C GLY A 81 2.20 6.23 -27.88
N THR A 82 1.21 5.34 -27.77
CA THR A 82 1.50 3.90 -27.87
C THR A 82 1.48 3.54 -29.35
N THR A 83 2.64 3.71 -30.01
CA THR A 83 2.81 3.18 -31.37
C THR A 83 2.46 1.68 -31.35
N GLU A 84 1.85 1.18 -32.41
CA GLU A 84 1.44 -0.23 -32.55
C GLU A 84 2.58 -1.22 -32.21
N GLU A 85 3.82 -0.78 -32.38
CA GLU A 85 5.04 -1.52 -32.04
C GLU A 85 5.28 -1.64 -30.53
N MET A 86 5.01 -0.59 -29.75
CA MET A 86 5.15 -0.61 -28.29
C MET A 86 4.03 -1.44 -27.65
N GLU A 87 2.81 -1.37 -28.18
CA GLU A 87 1.70 -2.24 -27.75
C GLU A 87 1.98 -3.71 -28.12
N GLY A 88 2.51 -3.94 -29.31
CA GLY A 88 2.96 -5.26 -29.74
C GLY A 88 4.05 -5.83 -28.84
N TYR A 89 4.96 -5.00 -28.33
CA TYR A 89 5.99 -5.41 -27.38
C TYR A 89 5.41 -5.73 -25.99
N LEU A 90 4.56 -4.86 -25.44
CA LEU A 90 3.91 -5.08 -24.13
C LEU A 90 3.02 -6.33 -24.11
N LEU A 91 2.43 -6.69 -25.27
CA LEU A 91 1.63 -7.90 -25.46
C LEU A 91 2.44 -9.12 -25.93
N GLY A 92 3.78 -9.00 -26.02
CA GLY A 92 4.68 -10.09 -26.41
C GLY A 92 4.58 -10.53 -27.88
N LYS A 93 3.88 -9.77 -28.73
CA LYS A 93 3.71 -10.04 -30.17
C LYS A 93 4.92 -9.59 -31.01
N ARG A 94 5.74 -8.65 -30.53
CA ARG A 94 6.94 -8.14 -31.20
C ARG A 94 8.11 -8.03 -30.22
N ARG A 95 9.35 -8.12 -30.70
CA ARG A 95 10.58 -8.00 -29.87
C ARG A 95 10.97 -6.53 -29.68
N ILE A 96 11.58 -6.19 -28.53
CA ILE A 96 11.97 -4.81 -28.19
C ILE A 96 13.15 -4.27 -29.02
N ASP A 97 13.89 -5.17 -29.66
CA ASP A 97 15.17 -4.88 -30.30
C ASP A 97 15.05 -3.79 -31.39
N ASN A 98 13.89 -3.69 -32.04
CA ASN A 98 13.64 -2.66 -33.05
C ASN A 98 13.36 -1.30 -32.43
N LEU A 99 12.60 -1.26 -31.32
CA LEU A 99 12.23 -0.03 -30.63
C LEU A 99 13.43 0.67 -29.94
N LEU A 100 14.42 -0.11 -29.51
CA LEU A 100 15.67 0.42 -28.97
C LEU A 100 16.58 1.02 -30.04
N LYS A 101 16.65 0.40 -31.23
CA LYS A 101 17.51 0.89 -32.33
C LYS A 101 17.07 2.25 -32.86
N ASP A 102 15.77 2.49 -32.95
CA ASP A 102 15.22 3.76 -33.42
C ASP A 102 15.39 4.90 -32.40
N ASN A 103 15.50 4.59 -31.10
CA ASN A 103 15.82 5.58 -30.08
C ASN A 103 17.30 5.99 -30.07
N GLU A 104 18.20 5.05 -30.37
CA GLU A 104 19.64 5.33 -30.44
C GLU A 104 19.99 6.21 -31.65
N SER A 105 19.33 6.01 -32.79
CA SER A 105 19.52 6.86 -33.97
C SER A 105 18.98 8.28 -33.78
N ALA A 106 17.91 8.46 -33.01
CA ALA A 106 17.35 9.78 -32.67
C ALA A 106 18.20 10.56 -31.64
N LYS A 107 18.93 9.88 -30.76
CA LYS A 107 19.85 10.52 -29.78
C LYS A 107 21.18 10.99 -30.37
N LEU A 108 21.52 10.51 -31.57
CA LEU A 108 22.77 10.83 -32.27
C LEU A 108 22.65 12.02 -33.23
N GLN A 109 21.47 12.67 -33.30
CA GLN A 109 21.25 13.96 -33.97
C GLN A 109 21.17 15.09 -32.93
#